data_AF-A0A9X5C3Y1-F1
#
_entry.id   AF-A0A9X5C3Y1-F1
#
_cell.length_a   1.000
_cell.length_b   1.000
_cell.length_c   1.000
_cell.angle_alpha   90.00
_cell.angle_beta   90.00
_cell.angle_gamma   90.00
#
_symmetry.space_group_name_H-M   'P 1'
#
loop_
_entity.id
_entity.type
_entity.pdbx_description
1 polymer ?
#
loop_
_entity_poly.entity_id
_entity_poly.type
_entity_poly.pdbx_seq_one_letter_code
_entity_poly.pdbx_strand_id
1 'polypeptide(L)'
;MSENSGLTIPKPQWKKKRKRHKQSILNTEKGTCFLCARLHNDHRQKYTEDHHILFGSGQRDISEAEGLKVDLCLDHHRAGPEAVHNNQEMRELLCRIVQEEYEKSHTREEWMEISRKNYLE
;
A
#
# COMPACT_ATOMS: atom_id res chain seq x y z
N MET A 1 -30.81 -46.98 24.54
CA MET A 1 -30.10 -45.72 24.82
C MET A 1 -29.75 -45.11 23.48
N SER A 2 -30.11 -43.85 23.30
CA SER A 2 -30.28 -43.11 22.03
C SER A 2 -29.00 -42.94 21.23
N GLU A 3 -29.04 -43.34 19.95
CA GLU A 3 -28.01 -43.06 18.96
C GLU A 3 -28.09 -41.58 18.55
N ASN A 4 -27.09 -40.80 18.98
CA ASN A 4 -26.99 -39.39 18.61
C ASN A 4 -26.28 -39.28 17.25
N SER A 5 -27.04 -39.37 16.15
CA SER A 5 -26.54 -39.15 14.79
C SER A 5 -26.21 -37.66 14.61
N GLY A 6 -24.92 -37.33 14.79
CA GLY A 6 -24.42 -35.99 14.51
C GLY A 6 -24.50 -35.69 13.02
N LEU A 7 -25.53 -34.94 12.60
CA LEU A 7 -25.60 -34.40 11.24
C LEU A 7 -24.45 -33.41 11.01
N THR A 8 -23.41 -33.83 10.31
CA THR A 8 -22.39 -32.93 9.77
C THR A 8 -22.96 -32.19 8.56
N ILE A 9 -23.38 -30.95 8.74
CA ILE A 9 -23.73 -30.06 7.62
C ILE A 9 -22.43 -29.62 6.93
N PRO A 10 -22.19 -29.97 5.64
CA PRO A 10 -20.98 -29.55 4.95
C PRO A 10 -20.96 -28.03 4.81
N LYS A 11 -19.85 -27.40 5.20
CA LYS A 11 -19.67 -25.95 5.06
C LYS A 11 -19.75 -25.57 3.58
N PRO A 12 -20.52 -24.52 3.21
CA PRO A 12 -20.60 -24.08 1.83
C PRO A 12 -19.21 -23.67 1.32
N GLN A 13 -18.78 -24.26 0.21
CA GLN A 13 -17.49 -23.95 -0.43
C GLN A 13 -17.59 -22.66 -1.24
N TRP A 14 -17.71 -21.51 -0.57
CA TRP A 14 -17.64 -20.24 -1.28
C TRP A 14 -16.20 -19.94 -1.68
N LYS A 15 -15.89 -20.08 -2.97
CA LYS A 15 -14.60 -19.66 -3.51
C LYS A 15 -14.51 -18.12 -3.45
N LYS A 16 -13.57 -17.58 -2.67
CA LYS A 16 -13.28 -16.14 -2.65
C LYS A 16 -12.83 -15.71 -4.05
N LYS A 17 -13.43 -14.65 -4.60
CA LYS A 17 -12.99 -14.07 -5.89
C LYS A 17 -11.56 -13.54 -5.73
N ARG A 18 -10.69 -13.84 -6.71
CA ARG A 18 -9.31 -13.32 -6.76
C ARG A 18 -9.36 -11.80 -6.96
N LYS A 19 -8.76 -11.03 -6.05
CA LYS A 19 -8.61 -9.58 -6.22
C LYS A 19 -7.53 -9.30 -7.27
N ARG A 20 -7.74 -8.28 -8.11
CA ARG A 20 -6.73 -7.81 -9.06
C ARG A 20 -5.83 -6.81 -8.35
N HIS A 21 -4.53 -7.01 -8.43
CA HIS A 21 -3.54 -6.11 -7.86
C HIS A 21 -2.97 -5.27 -9.00
N LYS A 22 -3.14 -3.94 -8.95
CA LYS A 22 -2.59 -3.02 -9.95
C LYS A 22 -1.08 -2.88 -9.74
N GLN A 23 -0.38 -2.50 -10.82
CA GLN A 23 0.98 -2.00 -10.69
C GLN A 23 0.97 -0.68 -9.91
N SER A 24 2.11 -0.29 -9.36
CA SER A 24 2.20 1.02 -8.71
C SER A 24 1.86 2.14 -9.70
N ILE A 25 1.15 3.17 -9.22
CA ILE A 25 0.96 4.40 -9.99
C ILE A 25 2.20 5.29 -9.96
N LEU A 26 3.08 5.09 -8.97
CA LEU A 26 4.35 5.79 -8.88
C LEU A 26 5.37 5.11 -9.79
N ASN A 27 6.29 5.90 -10.34
CA ASN A 27 7.44 5.36 -11.06
C ASN A 27 8.44 4.76 -10.06
N THR A 28 8.23 3.48 -9.75
CA THR A 28 9.00 2.70 -8.78
C THR A 28 9.32 1.34 -9.38
N GLU A 29 10.47 0.79 -9.03
CA GLU A 29 10.91 -0.52 -9.49
C GLU A 29 11.62 -1.28 -8.38
N LYS A 30 11.43 -2.60 -8.37
CA LYS A 30 12.15 -3.48 -7.46
C LYS A 30 13.65 -3.36 -7.68
N GLY A 31 14.39 -3.15 -6.60
CA GLY A 31 15.81 -2.90 -6.67
C GLY A 31 16.19 -1.42 -6.51
N THR A 32 15.28 -0.48 -6.75
CA THR A 32 15.57 0.95 -6.65
C THR A 32 14.67 1.60 -5.61
N CYS A 33 15.24 2.06 -4.50
CA CYS A 33 14.46 2.72 -3.46
C CYS A 33 13.97 4.08 -3.94
N PHE A 34 12.65 4.27 -3.98
CA PHE A 34 12.02 5.51 -4.43
C PHE A 34 12.48 6.74 -3.63
N LEU A 35 12.59 6.62 -2.30
CA LEU A 35 13.00 7.72 -1.44
C LEU A 35 14.50 8.03 -1.56
N CYS A 36 15.36 7.02 -1.77
CA CYS A 36 16.78 7.26 -2.09
C CYS A 36 16.94 8.06 -3.38
N ALA A 37 16.24 7.65 -4.45
CA ALA A 37 16.28 8.31 -5.73
C ALA A 37 15.74 9.76 -5.64
N ARG A 38 14.64 9.97 -4.93
CA ARG A 38 13.97 11.27 -4.85
C ARG A 38 14.65 12.27 -3.92
N LEU A 39 15.10 11.84 -2.73
CA LEU A 39 15.68 12.75 -1.73
C LEU A 39 17.18 12.94 -1.91
N HIS A 40 17.87 11.88 -2.31
CA HIS A 40 19.34 11.83 -2.28
C HIS A 40 19.97 11.63 -3.66
N ASN A 41 19.15 11.58 -4.72
CA ASN A 41 19.57 11.24 -6.08
C ASN A 41 20.37 9.92 -6.17
N ASP A 42 20.09 8.97 -5.26
CA ASP A 42 20.75 7.67 -5.18
C ASP A 42 19.90 6.59 -5.86
N HIS A 43 20.28 6.27 -7.10
CA HIS A 43 19.64 5.27 -7.96
C HIS A 43 20.35 3.90 -7.92
N ARG A 44 21.24 3.66 -6.95
CA ARG A 44 21.94 2.37 -6.85
C ARG A 44 20.96 1.25 -6.53
N GLN A 45 21.19 0.11 -7.18
CA GLN A 45 20.43 -1.11 -6.92
C GLN A 45 20.67 -1.61 -5.48
N LYS A 46 19.58 -1.93 -4.77
CA LYS A 46 19.55 -2.38 -3.38
C LYS A 46 18.33 -3.26 -3.13
N TYR A 47 18.33 -4.04 -2.04
CA TYR A 47 17.13 -4.77 -1.64
C TYR A 47 16.00 -3.78 -1.29
N THR A 48 14.82 -4.00 -1.86
CA THR A 48 13.60 -3.21 -1.60
C THR A 48 12.45 -4.09 -1.13
N GLU A 49 11.52 -3.47 -0.40
CA GLU A 49 10.26 -4.06 0.03
C GLU A 49 9.09 -3.21 -0.49
N ASP A 50 8.03 -3.87 -0.96
CA ASP A 50 6.76 -3.21 -1.30
C ASP A 50 6.17 -2.57 -0.01
N HIS A 51 6.01 -1.27 -0.03
CA HIS A 51 5.35 -0.48 1.00
C HIS A 51 3.98 0.01 0.52
N HIS A 52 2.90 -0.33 1.22
CA HIS A 52 1.56 0.23 1.00
C HIS A 52 1.48 1.62 1.64
N ILE A 53 1.22 2.64 0.83
CA ILE A 53 1.32 4.05 1.26
C ILE A 53 0.19 4.42 2.23
N LEU A 54 -1.03 3.93 1.97
CA LEU A 54 -2.15 4.15 2.88
C LEU A 54 -2.08 3.20 4.08
N PHE A 55 -2.22 3.76 5.27
CA PHE A 55 -2.15 3.03 6.53
C PHE A 55 -3.53 2.94 7.20
N GLY A 56 -3.76 1.86 7.95
CA GLY A 56 -5.00 1.61 8.68
C GLY A 56 -5.73 0.36 8.20
N SER A 57 -6.79 0.00 8.93
CA SER A 57 -7.57 -1.20 8.64
C SER A 57 -8.23 -1.10 7.26
N GLY A 58 -8.06 -2.13 6.43
CA GLY A 58 -8.58 -2.20 5.06
C GLY A 58 -7.75 -1.47 3.99
N GLN A 59 -6.81 -0.60 4.38
CA GLN A 59 -6.05 0.22 3.42
C GLN A 59 -5.04 -0.56 2.60
N ARG A 60 -4.58 -1.72 3.09
CA ARG A 60 -3.74 -2.63 2.30
C ARG A 60 -4.46 -3.13 1.05
N ASP A 61 -5.71 -3.57 1.19
CA ASP A 61 -6.49 -4.11 0.07
C ASP A 61 -6.80 -3.01 -0.97
N ILE A 62 -7.08 -1.79 -0.50
CA ILE A 62 -7.25 -0.60 -1.35
C ILE A 62 -5.95 -0.28 -2.08
N SER A 63 -4.83 -0.26 -1.37
CA SER A 63 -3.52 0.04 -1.95
C SER A 63 -3.10 -0.98 -3.01
N GLU A 64 -3.39 -2.26 -2.81
CA GLU A 64 -3.17 -3.30 -3.83
C GLU A 64 -4.11 -3.12 -5.04
N ALA A 65 -5.38 -2.80 -4.80
CA ALA A 65 -6.38 -2.62 -5.85
C ALA A 65 -6.12 -1.37 -6.70
N GLU A 66 -5.63 -0.29 -6.09
CA GLU A 66 -5.40 1.01 -6.73
C GLU A 66 -3.94 1.27 -7.14
N GLY A 67 -3.00 0.41 -6.73
CA GLY A 67 -1.58 0.61 -7.05
C GLY A 67 -0.90 1.65 -6.16
N LEU A 68 -1.39 1.86 -4.94
CA LEU A 68 -0.86 2.84 -3.99
C LEU A 68 0.27 2.24 -3.16
N LYS A 69 1.32 1.81 -3.85
CA LYS A 69 2.47 1.13 -3.26
C LYS A 69 3.79 1.63 -3.83
N VAL A 70 4.87 1.46 -3.10
CA VAL A 70 6.20 1.93 -3.52
C VAL A 70 7.31 0.99 -3.03
N ASP A 71 8.39 0.87 -3.79
CA ASP A 71 9.56 0.09 -3.40
C ASP A 71 10.51 0.93 -2.54
N LEU A 72 10.75 0.49 -1.31
CA LEU A 72 11.63 1.16 -0.36
C LEU A 72 12.72 0.22 0.13
N CYS A 73 13.95 0.72 0.32
CA CYS A 73 14.97 -0.04 1.04
C CYS A 73 14.61 -0.20 2.52
N LEU A 74 15.31 -1.09 3.23
CA LEU A 74 15.08 -1.33 4.66
C LEU A 74 15.17 -0.05 5.51
N ASP A 75 16.13 0.82 5.20
CA ASP A 75 16.33 2.07 5.94
C ASP A 75 15.17 3.06 5.75
N HIS A 76 14.67 3.23 4.52
CA HIS A 76 13.51 4.09 4.24
C HIS A 76 12.17 3.43 4.54
N HIS A 77 12.12 2.10 4.66
CA HIS A 77 10.89 1.41 5.02
C HIS A 77 10.71 1.37 6.54
N ARG A 78 11.65 0.75 7.28
CA ARG A 78 11.44 0.33 8.68
C ARG A 78 12.50 0.79 9.67
N ALA A 79 13.76 0.97 9.26
CA ALA A 79 14.89 0.97 10.21
C ALA A 79 15.60 2.34 10.36
N GLY A 80 15.62 3.16 9.33
CA GLY A 80 16.38 4.41 9.31
C GLY A 80 15.64 5.61 9.95
N PRO A 81 16.32 6.75 10.09
CA PRO A 81 15.71 7.99 10.59
C PRO A 81 14.64 8.56 9.63
N GLU A 82 14.76 8.25 8.34
CA GLU A 82 13.78 8.59 7.30
C GLU A 82 12.81 7.42 7.01
N ALA A 83 12.74 6.42 7.89
CA ALA A 83 11.83 5.28 7.72
C ALA A 83 10.37 5.74 7.81
N VAL A 84 9.55 5.43 6.81
CA VAL A 84 8.12 5.80 6.76
C VAL A 84 7.29 5.21 7.91
N HIS A 85 7.75 4.09 8.49
CA HIS A 85 7.13 3.52 9.69
C HIS A 85 7.44 4.31 10.97
N ASN A 86 8.55 5.05 11.01
CA ASN A 86 9.03 5.75 12.20
C ASN A 86 8.95 7.28 12.09
N ASN A 87 8.87 7.82 10.87
CA ASN A 87 8.93 9.24 10.57
C ASN A 87 7.62 9.70 9.90
N GLN A 88 6.85 10.52 10.63
CA GLN A 88 5.57 11.04 10.16
C GLN A 88 5.72 11.93 8.93
N GLU A 89 6.76 12.76 8.87
CA GLU A 89 7.00 13.65 7.74
C GLU A 89 7.22 12.84 6.45
N MET A 90 8.01 11.77 6.53
CA MET A 90 8.26 10.87 5.40
C MET A 90 7.01 10.11 4.95
N ARG A 91 6.18 9.70 5.91
CA ARG A 91 4.88 9.09 5.61
C ARG A 91 3.95 10.07 4.89
N GLU A 92 3.80 11.28 5.43
CA GLU A 92 2.93 12.30 4.84
C GLU A 92 3.46 12.80 3.49
N LEU A 93 4.78 12.82 3.29
CA LEU A 93 5.39 13.05 1.98
C LEU A 93 4.94 12.02 0.95
N LEU A 94 4.98 10.71 1.27
CA LEU A 94 4.50 9.68 0.34
C LEU A 94 3.00 9.82 0.07
N CYS A 95 2.20 10.13 1.09
CA CYS A 95 0.77 10.37 0.91
C CYS A 95 0.50 11.57 -0.03
N ARG A 96 1.26 12.66 0.09
CA ARG A 96 1.17 13.81 -0.82
C ARG A 96 1.51 13.43 -2.26
N ILE A 97 2.65 12.78 -2.45
CA ILE A 97 3.12 12.36 -3.78
C ILE A 97 2.11 11.43 -4.46
N VAL A 98 1.59 10.45 -3.72
CA VAL A 98 0.63 9.50 -4.32
C VAL A 98 -0.71 10.17 -4.61
N GLN A 99 -1.15 11.13 -3.78
CA GLN A 99 -2.36 11.90 -4.06
C GLN A 99 -2.20 12.78 -5.31
N GLU A 100 -1.08 13.50 -5.43
CA GLU A 100 -0.74 14.28 -6.63
C GLU A 100 -0.77 13.41 -7.90
N GLU A 101 -0.21 12.20 -7.84
CA GLU A 101 -0.19 11.28 -8.99
C GLU A 101 -1.58 10.72 -9.29
N TYR A 102 -2.34 10.34 -8.26
CA TYR A 102 -3.69 9.79 -8.38
C TYR A 102 -4.65 10.80 -9.04
N GLU A 103 -4.57 12.06 -8.63
CA GLU A 103 -5.44 13.15 -9.12
C GLU A 103 -5.14 13.59 -10.57
N LYS A 104 -4.09 13.07 -11.22
CA LYS A 104 -3.88 13.29 -12.66
C LYS A 104 -4.95 12.59 -13.52
N SER A 105 -5.56 11.52 -13.01
CA SER A 105 -6.57 10.74 -13.73
C SER A 105 -7.87 10.53 -12.96
N HIS A 106 -7.93 10.95 -11.69
CA HIS A 106 -9.07 10.82 -10.78
C HIS A 106 -9.37 12.16 -10.12
N THR A 107 -10.53 12.29 -9.48
CA THR A 107 -10.90 13.50 -8.76
C THR A 107 -10.47 13.47 -7.29
N ARG A 108 -10.46 14.64 -6.64
CA ARG A 108 -10.23 14.78 -5.20
C ARG A 108 -11.27 14.01 -4.38
N GLU A 109 -12.52 13.99 -4.83
CA GLU A 109 -13.60 13.25 -4.19
C GLU A 109 -13.32 11.74 -4.20
N GLU A 110 -12.89 11.19 -5.34
CA GLU A 110 -12.49 9.77 -5.45
C GLU A 110 -11.30 9.45 -4.54
N TRP A 111 -10.33 10.37 -4.43
CA TRP A 111 -9.24 10.23 -3.46
C TRP A 111 -9.75 10.17 -2.02
N MET A 112 -10.67 11.06 -1.65
CA MET A 112 -11.22 11.14 -0.29
C MET A 112 -12.03 9.89 0.09
N GLU A 113 -12.71 9.25 -0.86
CA GLU A 113 -13.42 7.99 -0.63
C GLU A 113 -12.48 6.87 -0.16
N ILE A 114 -11.27 6.81 -0.75
CA ILE A 114 -10.31 5.73 -0.46
C ILE A 114 -9.36 6.08 0.70
N SER A 115 -8.81 7.30 0.73
CA SER A 115 -7.77 7.70 1.68
C SER A 115 -8.33 8.28 2.98
N ARG A 116 -9.53 8.87 2.90
CA ARG A 116 -10.23 9.58 3.99
C ARG A 116 -9.47 10.81 4.55
N LYS A 117 -8.39 11.22 3.90
CA LYS A 117 -7.59 12.39 4.30
C LYS A 117 -7.05 13.07 3.05
N ASN A 118 -7.23 14.37 3.00
CA ASN A 118 -6.54 15.22 2.04
C ASN A 118 -5.14 15.55 2.58
N TYR A 119 -4.11 15.35 1.76
CA TYR A 119 -2.72 15.63 2.10
C TYR A 119 -2.17 16.87 1.38
N LEU A 120 -2.94 17.48 0.47
CA LEU A 120 -2.52 18.65 -0.32
C LEU A 120 -3.00 19.99 0.25
N GLU A 121 -3.65 19.99 1.42
CA GLU A 121 -4.19 21.17 2.12
C GLU A 121 -3.82 21.16 3.61
#